data_AF-Q6D6L1-F1
#
_entry.id   AF-Q6D6L1-F1
#
_cell.length_a   1.000
_cell.length_b   1.000
_cell.length_c   1.000
_cell.angle_alpha   90.00
_cell.angle_beta   90.00
_cell.angle_gamma   90.00
#
_symmetry.space_group_name_H-M   'P 1'
#
loop_
_entity.id
_entity.type
_entity.pdbx_description
1 polymer ?
#
loop_
_entity_poly.entity_id
_entity_poly.type
_entity_poly.pdbx_seq_one_letter_code
_entity_poly.pdbx_strand_id
1 'polypeptide(L)'
;MLKIVSITSPLLSALAVIILAFRNEVEKNDITRAVLSLILGGILFFLNEFFKTQAPQDIIDLSYKVNSVWDFWNGLNEHGKNISISMLVSSILIALSAIINHFISIRQFLYSLSDPAMTGIYFSVFKMTDFFRIRVSGTIIIIFAIFTLFALQGYIFNFKFS
;
A
#
# COMPACT_ATOMS: atom_id res chain seq x y z
N MET A 1 -6.54 0.04 -10.06
CA MET A 1 -6.21 -1.04 -9.10
C MET A 1 -6.02 -0.49 -7.68
N LEU A 2 -5.08 0.43 -7.44
CA LEU A 2 -4.80 1.01 -6.12
C LEU A 2 -6.02 1.60 -5.39
N LYS A 3 -6.85 2.40 -6.07
CA LYS A 3 -8.08 2.96 -5.47
C LYS A 3 -9.04 1.89 -4.96
N ILE A 4 -9.21 0.81 -5.72
CA ILE A 4 -10.12 -0.30 -5.34
C ILE A 4 -9.56 -1.00 -4.10
N VAL A 5 -8.26 -1.33 -4.10
CA VAL A 5 -7.60 -2.00 -2.97
C VAL A 5 -7.62 -1.14 -1.70
N SER A 6 -7.39 0.17 -1.82
CA SER A 6 -7.46 1.10 -0.69
C SER A 6 -8.85 1.23 -0.09
N ILE A 7 -9.92 0.99 -0.86
CA ILE A 7 -11.32 1.05 -0.39
C ILE A 7 -11.80 -0.32 0.12
N THR A 8 -11.41 -1.41 -0.53
CA THR A 8 -11.83 -2.76 -0.11
C THR A 8 -11.17 -3.22 1.18
N SER A 9 -9.95 -2.75 1.47
CA SER A 9 -9.24 -3.14 2.70
C SER A 9 -9.98 -2.66 3.96
N PRO A 10 -10.35 -1.38 4.12
CA PRO A 10 -11.14 -0.93 5.27
C PRO A 10 -12.53 -1.57 5.34
N LEU A 11 -13.20 -1.81 4.20
CA LEU A 11 -14.49 -2.49 4.17
C LEU A 11 -14.39 -3.92 4.72
N LEU A 12 -13.37 -4.66 4.31
CA LEU A 12 -13.14 -6.04 4.74
C LEU A 12 -12.81 -6.11 6.25
N SER A 13 -12.04 -5.14 6.74
CA SER A 13 -11.75 -5.01 8.17
C SER A 13 -12.98 -4.61 8.99
N ALA A 14 -13.82 -3.70 8.49
CA ALA A 14 -15.09 -3.36 9.13
C ALA A 14 -16.04 -4.56 9.19
N LEU A 15 -16.13 -5.33 8.09
CA LEU A 15 -16.94 -6.55 8.04
C LEU A 15 -16.46 -7.58 9.08
N ALA A 16 -15.14 -7.71 9.28
CA ALA A 16 -14.60 -8.59 10.29
C ALA A 16 -15.05 -8.22 11.72
N VAL A 17 -15.08 -6.92 12.04
CA VAL A 17 -15.58 -6.43 13.33
C VAL A 17 -17.08 -6.69 13.47
N ILE A 18 -17.86 -6.51 12.41
CA ILE A 18 -19.29 -6.80 12.39
C ILE A 18 -19.56 -8.29 12.66
N ILE A 19 -18.82 -9.19 12.03
CA ILE A 19 -18.94 -10.64 12.26
C ILE A 19 -18.66 -10.99 13.72
N LEU A 20 -17.58 -10.45 14.29
CA LEU A 20 -17.26 -10.64 15.71
C LEU A 20 -18.35 -10.06 16.63
N ALA A 21 -18.97 -8.94 16.24
CA ALA A 21 -20.06 -8.32 16.99
C ALA A 21 -21.30 -9.21 17.05
N PHE A 22 -21.69 -9.82 15.93
CA PHE A 22 -22.79 -10.78 15.89
C PHE A 22 -22.52 -12.04 16.75
N ARG A 23 -21.25 -12.36 16.99
CA ARG A 23 -20.82 -13.47 17.84
C ARG A 23 -20.60 -13.07 19.31
N ASN A 24 -20.72 -11.79 19.67
CA ASN A 24 -20.34 -11.24 20.98
C ASN A 24 -18.86 -11.52 21.35
N GLU A 25 -17.98 -11.56 20.36
CA GLU A 25 -16.55 -11.89 20.51
C GLU A 25 -15.64 -10.69 20.18
N VAL A 26 -16.17 -9.46 20.21
CA VAL A 26 -15.39 -8.25 19.87
C VAL A 26 -14.43 -7.89 20.99
N GLU A 27 -13.14 -7.82 20.67
CA GLU A 27 -12.15 -7.22 21.56
C GLU A 27 -11.76 -5.81 21.11
N LYS A 28 -11.26 -5.01 22.07
CA LYS A 28 -10.71 -3.67 21.80
C LYS A 28 -9.62 -3.69 20.72
N ASN A 29 -8.84 -4.76 20.67
CA ASN A 29 -7.78 -4.94 19.68
C ASN A 29 -8.34 -5.05 18.25
N ASP A 30 -9.54 -5.60 18.05
CA ASP A 30 -10.12 -5.74 16.71
C ASP A 30 -10.59 -4.41 16.16
N ILE A 31 -11.20 -3.58 17.02
CA ILE A 31 -11.55 -2.19 16.67
C ILE A 31 -10.28 -1.41 16.33
N THR A 32 -9.23 -1.56 17.14
CA THR A 32 -7.94 -0.87 16.93
C THR A 32 -7.31 -1.27 15.60
N ARG A 33 -7.30 -2.57 15.26
CA ARG A 33 -6.80 -3.09 13.97
C ARG A 33 -7.57 -2.51 12.80
N ALA A 34 -8.90 -2.42 12.91
CA ALA A 34 -9.73 -1.86 11.85
C ALA A 34 -9.49 -0.38 11.62
N VAL A 35 -9.43 0.41 12.70
CA VAL A 35 -9.11 1.84 12.61
C VAL A 35 -7.72 2.07 12.01
N LEU A 36 -6.72 1.29 12.43
CA LEU A 36 -5.37 1.41 11.87
C LEU A 36 -5.32 1.04 10.38
N SER A 37 -6.02 0.00 9.94
CA SER A 37 -6.06 -0.37 8.52
C SER A 37 -6.78 0.70 7.66
N LEU A 38 -7.82 1.33 8.21
CA LEU A 38 -8.48 2.50 7.59
C LEU A 38 -7.49 3.67 7.44
N ILE A 39 -6.78 4.03 8.52
CA ILE A 39 -5.79 5.12 8.49
C ILE A 39 -4.70 4.83 7.46
N LEU A 40 -4.13 3.62 7.46
CA LEU A 40 -3.12 3.20 6.49
C LEU A 40 -3.66 3.28 5.05
N GLY A 41 -4.88 2.80 4.82
CA GLY A 41 -5.55 2.90 3.52
C GLY A 41 -5.72 4.34 3.05
N GLY A 42 -6.10 5.24 3.97
CA GLY A 42 -6.22 6.68 3.72
C GLY A 42 -4.89 7.33 3.37
N ILE A 43 -3.83 7.06 4.14
CA ILE A 43 -2.47 7.55 3.86
C ILE A 43 -2.03 7.12 2.46
N LEU A 44 -2.22 5.84 2.11
CA LEU A 44 -1.85 5.32 0.80
C LEU A 44 -2.67 5.93 -0.34
N PHE A 45 -3.95 6.22 -0.10
CA PHE A 45 -4.79 6.93 -1.05
C PHE A 45 -4.24 8.34 -1.32
N PHE A 46 -3.98 9.13 -0.27
CA PHE A 46 -3.43 10.48 -0.43
C PHE A 46 -2.04 10.47 -1.06
N LEU A 47 -1.17 9.53 -0.66
CA LEU A 47 0.16 9.37 -1.23
C LEU A 47 0.10 9.04 -2.73
N ASN A 48 -0.86 8.22 -3.15
CA ASN A 48 -1.09 7.91 -4.56
C ASN A 48 -1.64 9.10 -5.36
N GLU A 49 -2.51 9.94 -4.77
CA GLU A 49 -2.96 11.16 -5.45
C GLU A 49 -1.82 12.18 -5.54
N PHE A 50 -1.00 12.33 -4.49
CA PHE A 50 0.20 13.15 -4.53
C PHE A 50 1.19 12.69 -5.61
N PHE A 51 1.48 11.38 -5.68
CA PHE A 51 2.31 10.78 -6.73
C PHE A 51 1.88 11.20 -8.14
N LYS A 52 0.58 11.19 -8.44
CA LYS A 52 0.06 11.57 -9.76
C LYS A 52 0.31 13.04 -10.10
N THR A 53 0.27 13.91 -9.11
CA THR A 53 0.53 15.35 -9.32
C THR A 53 2.00 15.66 -9.56
N GLN A 54 2.91 14.77 -9.15
CA GLN A 54 4.36 14.95 -9.30
C GLN A 54 4.91 14.41 -10.62
N ALA A 55 4.08 13.77 -11.45
CA ALA A 55 4.50 13.15 -12.71
C ALA A 55 4.72 14.22 -13.81
N PRO A 56 5.95 14.47 -14.28
CA PRO A 56 6.19 15.46 -15.33
C PRO A 56 5.61 15.02 -16.67
N GLN A 57 4.90 15.92 -17.34
CA GLN A 57 4.21 15.61 -18.61
C GLN A 57 5.18 15.30 -19.75
N ASP A 58 6.36 15.92 -19.77
CA ASP A 58 7.41 15.65 -20.75
C ASP A 58 7.92 14.20 -20.68
N ILE A 59 8.09 13.66 -19.46
CA ILE A 59 8.46 12.26 -19.26
C ILE A 59 7.33 11.32 -19.70
N ILE A 60 6.08 11.66 -19.37
CA ILE A 60 4.90 10.91 -19.79
C ILE A 60 4.79 10.88 -21.32
N ASP A 61 4.89 12.05 -21.96
CA ASP A 61 4.81 12.18 -23.41
C ASP A 61 5.94 11.42 -24.12
N LEU A 62 7.16 11.45 -23.56
CA LEU A 62 8.27 10.66 -24.07
C LEU A 62 7.94 9.16 -23.99
N SER A 63 7.35 8.70 -22.88
CA SER A 63 6.98 7.29 -22.70
C SER A 63 5.97 6.79 -23.74
N TYR A 64 5.11 7.67 -24.27
CA TYR A 64 4.15 7.32 -25.34
C TYR A 64 4.74 7.37 -26.75
N LYS A 65 5.83 8.12 -26.96
CA LYS A 65 6.45 8.31 -28.28
C LYS A 65 7.49 7.24 -28.63
N VAL A 66 8.11 6.64 -27.62
CA VAL A 66 9.21 5.69 -27.78
C VAL A 66 8.70 4.25 -27.82
N ASN A 67 9.32 3.43 -28.68
CA ASN A 67 8.91 2.03 -28.87
C ASN A 67 9.63 1.05 -27.93
N SER A 68 10.63 1.50 -27.17
CA SER A 68 11.39 0.65 -26.25
C SER A 68 11.81 1.40 -24.98
N VAL A 69 12.04 0.62 -23.91
CA VAL A 69 12.55 1.14 -22.62
C VAL A 69 13.95 1.75 -22.78
N TRP A 70 14.77 1.21 -23.69
CA TRP A 70 16.10 1.75 -23.96
C TRP A 70 16.04 3.10 -24.65
N ASP A 71 15.11 3.28 -25.61
CA ASP A 71 14.90 4.55 -26.29
C ASP A 71 14.33 5.61 -25.33
N PHE A 72 13.42 5.20 -24.43
CA PHE A 72 12.97 6.04 -23.33
C PHE A 72 14.16 6.52 -22.48
N TRP A 73 15.00 5.58 -22.04
CA TRP A 73 16.12 5.89 -21.15
C TRP A 73 17.18 6.78 -21.82
N ASN A 74 17.46 6.54 -23.10
CA ASN A 74 18.40 7.34 -23.87
C ASN A 74 17.83 8.72 -24.24
N GLY A 75 16.51 8.85 -24.34
CA GLY A 75 15.83 10.12 -24.60
C GLY A 75 15.78 11.06 -23.39
N LEU A 76 16.12 10.59 -22.18
CA LEU A 76 16.15 11.38 -20.96
C LEU A 76 17.53 11.95 -20.67
N ASN A 77 17.58 13.21 -20.24
CA ASN A 77 18.76 13.78 -19.59
C ASN A 77 18.95 13.20 -18.18
N GLU A 78 20.08 13.47 -17.52
CA GLU A 78 20.35 12.93 -16.17
C GLU A 78 19.26 13.27 -15.15
N HIS A 79 18.71 14.48 -15.24
CA HIS A 79 17.62 14.93 -14.38
C HIS A 79 16.33 14.10 -14.60
N GLY A 80 15.93 13.90 -15.86
CA GLY A 80 14.77 13.11 -16.25
C GLY A 80 14.92 11.63 -15.88
N LYS A 81 16.14 11.09 -15.94
CA LYS A 81 16.46 9.74 -15.44
C LYS A 81 16.23 9.64 -13.93
N ASN A 82 16.71 10.60 -13.15
CA ASN A 82 16.54 10.61 -11.70
C ASN A 82 15.07 10.74 -11.29
N ILE A 83 14.31 11.61 -11.96
CA ILE A 83 12.86 11.72 -11.72
C ILE A 83 12.16 10.40 -12.09
N SER A 84 12.49 9.81 -13.23
CA SER A 84 11.88 8.55 -13.67
C SER A 84 12.16 7.41 -12.69
N ILE A 85 13.38 7.30 -12.16
CA ILE A 85 13.71 6.34 -11.08
C ILE A 85 12.90 6.63 -9.83
N SER A 86 12.85 7.89 -9.39
CA SER A 86 12.10 8.28 -8.19
C SER A 86 10.63 7.89 -8.30
N MET A 87 10.02 8.18 -9.45
CA MET A 87 8.64 7.82 -9.73
C MET A 87 8.43 6.31 -9.81
N LEU A 88 9.31 5.58 -10.50
CA LEU A 88 9.23 4.13 -10.59
C LEU A 88 9.27 3.49 -9.20
N VAL A 89 10.28 3.84 -8.40
CA VAL A 89 10.46 3.32 -7.03
C VAL A 89 9.26 3.68 -6.16
N SER A 90 8.81 4.93 -6.20
CA SER A 90 7.64 5.39 -5.44
C SER A 90 6.38 4.61 -5.82
N SER A 91 6.14 4.38 -7.10
CA SER A 91 4.98 3.63 -7.58
C SER A 91 4.97 2.18 -7.08
N ILE A 92 6.14 1.52 -7.07
CA ILE A 92 6.32 0.16 -6.56
C ILE A 92 6.05 0.12 -5.05
N LEU A 93 6.59 1.06 -4.29
CA LEU A 93 6.40 1.12 -2.83
C LEU A 93 4.94 1.38 -2.44
N ILE A 94 4.25 2.27 -3.16
CA ILE A 94 2.81 2.51 -2.98
C ILE A 94 2.01 1.23 -3.30
N ALA A 95 2.32 0.56 -4.41
CA ALA A 95 1.67 -0.68 -4.82
C ALA A 95 1.84 -1.81 -3.78
N LEU A 96 3.08 -2.06 -3.34
CA LEU A 96 3.38 -3.05 -2.31
C LEU A 96 2.67 -2.72 -1.00
N SER A 97 2.68 -1.46 -0.58
CA SER A 97 2.03 -1.02 0.66
C SER A 97 0.51 -1.27 0.62
N ALA A 98 -0.13 -0.99 -0.52
CA ALA A 98 -1.57 -1.24 -0.69
C ALA A 98 -1.90 -2.73 -0.64
N ILE A 99 -1.09 -3.57 -1.29
CA ILE A 99 -1.23 -5.03 -1.24
C ILE A 99 -1.07 -5.53 0.20
N ILE A 100 -0.06 -5.06 0.92
CA ILE A 100 0.17 -5.44 2.32
C ILE A 100 -1.01 -5.00 3.20
N ASN A 101 -1.55 -3.79 3.03
CA ASN A 101 -2.72 -3.33 3.78
C ASN A 101 -3.97 -4.18 3.50
N HIS A 102 -4.10 -4.66 2.27
CA HIS A 102 -5.16 -5.58 1.90
C HIS A 102 -5.03 -6.92 2.60
N PHE A 103 -3.82 -7.49 2.65
CA PHE A 103 -3.57 -8.73 3.38
C PHE A 103 -3.72 -8.59 4.89
N ILE A 104 -3.43 -7.43 5.49
CA ILE A 104 -3.77 -7.13 6.89
C ILE A 104 -5.29 -7.28 7.10
N SER A 105 -6.09 -6.74 6.18
CA SER A 105 -7.55 -6.78 6.26
C SER A 105 -8.09 -8.20 6.03
N ILE A 106 -7.54 -8.94 5.06
CA ILE A 106 -7.87 -10.35 4.83
C ILE A 106 -7.57 -11.18 6.07
N ARG A 107 -6.41 -10.98 6.69
CA ARG A 107 -6.05 -11.68 7.92
C ARG A 107 -7.06 -11.42 9.04
N GLN A 108 -7.47 -10.16 9.24
CA GLN A 108 -8.47 -9.81 10.25
C GLN A 108 -9.84 -10.43 9.93
N PHE A 109 -10.21 -10.49 8.66
CA PHE A 109 -11.43 -11.16 8.23
C PHE A 109 -11.39 -12.67 8.45
N LEU A 110 -10.29 -13.34 8.09
CA LEU A 110 -10.10 -14.78 8.36
C LEU A 110 -10.13 -15.10 9.85
N TYR A 111 -9.59 -14.20 10.68
CA TYR A 111 -9.71 -14.30 12.14
C TYR A 111 -11.17 -14.28 12.58
N SER A 112 -11.98 -13.33 12.08
CA SER A 112 -13.41 -13.24 12.44
C SER A 112 -14.23 -14.47 12.02
N LEU A 113 -13.80 -15.17 10.98
CA LEU A 113 -14.40 -16.42 10.51
C LEU A 113 -13.84 -17.67 11.21
N SER A 114 -12.77 -17.53 12.00
CA SER A 114 -12.16 -18.67 12.68
C SER A 114 -13.03 -19.14 13.84
N ASP A 115 -13.08 -20.45 14.02
CA ASP A 115 -13.77 -21.08 15.14
C ASP A 115 -13.06 -20.74 16.47
N PRO A 116 -13.78 -20.53 17.59
CA PRO A 116 -13.17 -20.24 18.88
C PRO A 116 -12.20 -21.32 19.37
N ALA A 117 -12.44 -22.58 18.99
CA ALA A 117 -11.56 -23.71 19.28
C ALA A 117 -10.27 -23.71 18.43
N MET A 118 -10.07 -22.70 17.58
CA MET A 118 -8.88 -22.52 16.75
C MET A 118 -8.63 -23.71 15.81
N THR A 119 -9.66 -24.14 15.09
CA THR A 119 -9.60 -25.26 14.13
C THR A 119 -10.25 -24.90 12.79
N GLY A 120 -10.11 -25.78 11.80
CA GLY A 120 -10.74 -25.63 10.49
C GLY A 120 -9.93 -24.83 9.46
N ILE A 121 -10.55 -24.64 8.29
CA ILE A 121 -9.88 -24.04 7.13
C ILE A 121 -9.58 -22.55 7.34
N TYR A 122 -10.51 -21.79 7.93
CA TYR A 122 -10.32 -20.36 8.19
C TYR A 122 -9.16 -20.11 9.17
N PHE A 123 -9.06 -20.91 10.23
CA PHE A 123 -7.94 -20.82 11.17
C PHE A 123 -6.60 -21.19 10.51
N SER A 124 -6.58 -22.22 9.66
CA SER A 124 -5.38 -22.61 8.91
C SER A 124 -4.88 -21.48 8.01
N VAL A 125 -5.77 -20.84 7.24
CA VAL A 125 -5.41 -19.72 6.34
C VAL A 125 -5.06 -18.46 7.15
N PHE A 126 -5.74 -18.21 8.27
CA PHE A 126 -5.37 -17.15 9.22
C PHE A 126 -3.93 -17.34 9.72
N LYS A 127 -3.53 -18.57 10.05
CA LYS A 127 -2.16 -18.88 10.46
C LYS A 127 -1.15 -18.72 9.31
N MET A 128 -1.52 -19.03 8.08
CA MET A 128 -0.65 -18.79 6.91
C MET A 128 -0.44 -17.29 6.64
N THR A 129 -1.39 -16.45 7.01
CA THR A 129 -1.32 -14.99 6.84
C THR A 129 -0.65 -14.29 8.04
N ASP A 130 0.06 -15.02 8.91
CA ASP A 130 0.61 -14.47 10.15
C ASP A 130 1.67 -13.37 9.93
N PHE A 131 2.38 -13.42 8.80
CA PHE A 131 3.28 -12.35 8.38
C PHE A 131 2.58 -10.99 8.26
N PHE A 132 1.28 -10.98 7.94
CA PHE A 132 0.49 -9.78 7.73
C PHE A 132 -0.11 -9.17 9.01
N ARG A 133 0.50 -9.44 10.17
CA ARG A 133 0.12 -8.78 11.42
C ARG A 133 0.34 -7.29 11.30
N ILE A 134 -0.68 -6.50 11.65
CA ILE A 134 -0.66 -5.04 11.53
C ILE A 134 0.54 -4.37 12.23
N ARG A 135 1.05 -4.96 13.33
CA ARG A 135 2.22 -4.44 14.04
C ARG A 135 3.47 -4.44 13.14
N VAL A 136 3.70 -5.54 12.41
CA VAL A 136 4.87 -5.69 11.55
C VAL A 136 4.60 -5.03 10.19
N SER A 137 3.50 -5.43 9.54
CA SER A 137 3.13 -4.94 8.22
C SER A 137 2.80 -3.45 8.18
N GLY A 138 2.15 -2.92 9.23
CA GLY A 138 1.91 -1.49 9.36
C GLY A 138 3.20 -0.69 9.49
N THR A 139 4.20 -1.21 10.22
CA THR A 139 5.53 -0.58 10.31
C THR A 139 6.22 -0.55 8.94
N ILE A 140 6.15 -1.64 8.18
CA ILE A 140 6.69 -1.70 6.80
C ILE A 140 6.00 -0.65 5.91
N ILE A 141 4.67 -0.57 5.95
CA ILE A 141 3.90 0.43 5.19
C ILE A 141 4.33 1.85 5.55
N ILE A 142 4.50 2.16 6.84
CA ILE A 142 4.94 3.49 7.29
C ILE A 142 6.33 3.82 6.73
N ILE A 143 7.28 2.88 6.82
CA ILE A 143 8.63 3.07 6.26
C ILE A 143 8.56 3.32 4.75
N PHE A 144 7.77 2.53 4.03
CA PHE A 144 7.59 2.69 2.59
C PHE A 144 6.93 4.03 2.24
N ALA A 145 5.92 4.47 3.01
CA ALA A 145 5.27 5.75 2.81
C ALA A 145 6.25 6.92 3.02
N ILE A 146 7.05 6.88 4.09
CA ILE A 146 8.09 7.89 4.37
C ILE A 146 9.11 7.91 3.23
N PHE A 147 9.63 6.75 2.83
CA PHE A 147 10.61 6.66 1.75
C PHE A 147 10.05 7.19 0.43
N THR A 148 8.79 6.86 0.11
CA THR A 148 8.09 7.38 -1.08
C THR A 148 8.00 8.90 -1.04
N LEU A 149 7.63 9.49 0.10
CA LEU A 149 7.58 10.95 0.25
C LEU A 149 8.95 11.59 0.00
N PHE A 150 10.01 11.05 0.60
CA PHE A 150 11.37 11.55 0.39
C PHE A 150 11.86 11.37 -1.05
N ALA A 151 11.51 10.26 -1.70
CA ALA A 151 11.81 10.04 -3.11
C ALA A 151 11.12 11.10 -3.98
N LEU A 152 9.80 11.29 -3.81
CA LEU A 152 9.01 12.22 -4.61
C LEU A 152 9.39 13.69 -4.40
N GLN A 153 9.81 14.06 -3.19
CA GLN A 153 10.34 15.41 -2.91
C GLN A 153 11.80 15.59 -3.32
N GLY A 154 12.46 14.49 -3.69
CA GLY A 154 13.75 14.55 -4.32
C GLY A 154 14.99 14.49 -3.45
N TYR A 155 14.79 14.10 -2.19
CA TYR A 155 15.87 13.95 -1.22
C TYR A 155 16.69 12.68 -1.43
N ILE A 156 16.17 11.69 -2.17
CA ILE A 156 16.84 10.38 -2.34
C ILE A 156 17.64 10.31 -3.63
N PHE A 157 17.07 10.78 -4.76
CA PHE A 157 17.67 10.62 -6.09
C PHE A 157 18.29 11.92 -6.64
N ASN A 158 18.65 12.86 -5.75
CA ASN A 158 19.32 14.14 -6.02
C ASN A 158 18.57 15.10 -6.96
N PHE A 159 17.78 15.98 -6.33
CA PHE A 159 17.16 17.15 -6.95
C PHE A 159 17.97 18.39 -6.58
N LYS A 160 19.11 18.61 -7.24
CA LYS A 160 19.74 19.93 -7.24
C LYS A 160 19.14 20.74 -8.40
N PHE A 161 18.26 21.67 -8.05
CA PHE A 161 17.89 22.77 -8.93
C PHE A 161 19.04 23.78 -8.93
N SER A 162 19.59 24.09 -10.11
CA SER A 162 20.30 25.35 -10.36
C SER A 162 19.28 26.39 -10.79
#